data_AF-A0A1F1E449-F1
#
_entry.id   AF-A0A1F1E449-F1
#
_cell.length_a   1.000
_cell.length_b   1.000
_cell.length_c   1.000
_cell.angle_alpha   90.00
_cell.angle_beta   90.00
_cell.angle_gamma   90.00
#
_symmetry.space_group_name_H-M   'P 1'
#
loop_
_entity.id
_entity.type
_entity.pdbx_description
1 polymer ?
#
loop_
_entity_poly.entity_id
_entity_poly.type
_entity_poly.pdbx_seq_one_letter_code
_entity_poly.pdbx_strand_id
1 'polypeptide(L)'
;MAQVISATAQFKGSRAAAGAFKRDRFLTQAGDLLSQARAMAAAERWDQALEFAYQTGLRTAGARIADSAVSKRRRLPSSAWEQLAMVGASEKDWAERFRGYSRLRSRVASGLDDAPDEEVVVRLMALAAEFLAEVEEGIVFGSLAA
;
A
#
# COMPACT_ATOMS: atom_id res chain seq x y z
N MET A 1 19.56 -29.22 -32.13
CA MET A 1 18.60 -28.12 -32.34
C MET A 1 18.91 -27.05 -31.30
N ALA A 2 19.47 -25.90 -31.70
CA ALA A 2 19.86 -24.84 -30.78
C ALA A 2 18.66 -23.91 -30.53
N GLN A 3 18.12 -23.91 -29.30
CA GLN A 3 17.11 -22.92 -28.89
C GLN A 3 17.78 -21.55 -28.76
N VAL A 4 17.42 -20.63 -29.64
CA VAL A 4 17.85 -19.23 -29.56
C VAL A 4 16.97 -18.53 -28.50
N ILE A 5 17.46 -18.45 -27.27
CA ILE A 5 16.82 -17.65 -26.22
C ILE A 5 17.07 -16.18 -26.56
N SER A 6 16.03 -15.47 -26.99
CA SER A 6 16.10 -14.04 -27.29
C SER A 6 16.43 -13.23 -26.02
N ALA A 7 17.40 -12.32 -26.11
CA ALA A 7 17.77 -11.39 -25.03
C ALA A 7 16.57 -10.57 -24.49
N THR A 8 15.52 -10.40 -25.30
CA THR A 8 14.29 -9.71 -24.90
C THR A 8 13.44 -10.49 -23.87
N ALA A 9 13.52 -11.83 -23.88
CA ALA A 9 12.83 -12.67 -22.90
C ALA A 9 13.50 -12.58 -21.51
N GLN A 10 14.84 -12.58 -21.50
CA GLN A 10 15.65 -12.48 -20.28
C GLN A 10 15.45 -11.14 -19.56
N PHE A 11 15.29 -10.05 -20.33
CA PHE A 11 15.02 -8.72 -19.79
C PHE A 11 13.58 -8.54 -19.27
N LYS A 12 12.59 -9.26 -19.82
CA LYS A 12 11.23 -9.29 -19.28
C LYS A 12 11.18 -10.05 -17.95
N GLY A 13 11.90 -11.16 -17.84
CA GLY A 13 12.00 -11.96 -16.60
C GLY A 13 12.60 -11.18 -15.43
N SER A 14 13.70 -10.44 -15.68
CA SER A 14 14.35 -9.64 -14.62
C SER A 14 13.46 -8.49 -14.10
N ARG A 15 12.66 -7.87 -14.99
CA ARG A 15 11.70 -6.83 -14.58
C ARG A 15 10.52 -7.36 -13.79
N ALA A 16 9.99 -8.52 -14.17
CA ALA A 16 8.90 -9.16 -13.42
C ALA A 16 9.39 -9.53 -12.00
N ALA A 17 10.58 -10.11 -11.89
CA ALA A 17 11.20 -10.42 -10.61
C ALA A 17 11.46 -9.16 -9.74
N ALA A 18 11.91 -8.06 -10.35
CA ALA A 18 12.10 -6.80 -9.64
C ALA A 18 10.77 -6.19 -9.13
N GLY A 19 9.68 -6.33 -9.90
CA GLY A 19 8.34 -5.92 -9.48
C GLY A 19 7.83 -6.72 -8.27
N ALA A 20 7.95 -8.05 -8.34
CA ALA A 20 7.58 -8.96 -7.25
C ALA A 20 8.38 -8.67 -5.97
N PHE A 21 9.70 -8.53 -6.06
CA PHE A 21 10.53 -8.17 -4.90
C PHE A 21 10.12 -6.84 -4.26
N LYS A 22 9.82 -5.82 -5.09
CA LYS A 22 9.39 -4.51 -4.59
C LYS A 22 8.03 -4.61 -3.89
N ARG A 23 7.10 -5.37 -4.46
CA ARG A 23 5.79 -5.65 -3.89
C ARG A 23 5.92 -6.33 -2.53
N ASP A 24 6.67 -7.43 -2.46
CA ASP A 24 6.83 -8.21 -1.22
C ASP A 24 7.46 -7.36 -0.10
N ARG A 25 8.48 -6.56 -0.44
CA ARG A 25 9.07 -5.60 0.50
C ARG A 25 8.05 -4.60 1.05
N PHE A 26 7.14 -4.10 0.20
CA PHE A 26 6.11 -3.19 0.65
C PHE A 26 5.09 -3.87 1.57
N LEU A 27 4.69 -5.12 1.29
CA LEU A 27 3.78 -5.86 2.16
C LEU A 27 4.39 -6.14 3.54
N THR A 28 5.65 -6.58 3.58
CA THR A 28 6.37 -6.74 4.86
C THR A 28 6.34 -5.45 5.67
N GLN A 29 6.67 -4.32 5.03
CA GLN A 29 6.63 -3.01 5.70
C GLN A 29 5.21 -2.62 6.16
N ALA A 30 4.18 -2.93 5.37
CA ALA A 30 2.79 -2.65 5.75
C ALA A 30 2.37 -3.41 7.00
N GLY A 31 2.74 -4.70 7.10
CA GLY A 31 2.49 -5.53 8.28
C GLY A 31 3.22 -5.04 9.53
N ASP A 32 4.49 -4.66 9.39
CA ASP A 32 5.29 -4.09 10.49
C ASP A 32 4.69 -2.77 11.00
N LEU A 33 4.23 -1.90 10.09
CA LEU A 33 3.58 -0.64 10.44
C LEU A 33 2.23 -0.86 11.10
N LEU A 34 1.44 -1.83 10.64
CA LEU A 34 0.14 -2.13 11.23
C LEU A 34 0.30 -2.66 12.67
N SER A 35 1.34 -3.47 12.89
CA SER A 35 1.71 -3.94 14.24
C SER A 35 2.13 -2.78 15.15
N GLN A 36 2.89 -1.81 14.62
CA GLN A 36 3.24 -0.59 15.36
C GLN A 36 2.02 0.29 15.66
N ALA A 37 1.08 0.44 14.71
CA ALA A 37 -0.16 1.18 14.93
C ALA A 37 -0.97 0.58 16.09
N ARG A 38 -1.09 -0.76 16.13
CA ARG A 38 -1.74 -1.49 17.22
C ARG A 38 -1.03 -1.28 18.56
N ALA A 39 0.30 -1.31 18.58
CA ALA A 39 1.08 -1.07 19.80
C ALA A 39 0.91 0.37 20.33
N MET A 40 0.86 1.36 19.44
CA MET A 40 0.64 2.75 19.82
C MET A 40 -0.78 3.00 20.33
N ALA A 41 -1.79 2.39 19.69
CA ALA A 41 -3.17 2.43 20.14
C ALA A 41 -3.33 1.81 21.54
N ALA A 42 -2.70 0.65 21.79
CA ALA A 42 -2.70 0.00 23.10
C ALA A 42 -2.01 0.83 24.20
N ALA A 43 -1.14 1.78 23.82
CA ALA A 43 -0.50 2.74 24.71
C ALA A 43 -1.22 4.10 24.74
N GLU A 44 -2.42 4.21 24.16
CA GLU A 44 -3.21 5.45 24.04
C GLU A 44 -2.49 6.60 23.30
N ARG A 45 -1.50 6.26 22.46
CA ARG A 45 -0.74 7.21 21.62
C ARG A 45 -1.40 7.34 20.25
N TRP A 46 -2.59 7.94 20.25
CA TRP A 46 -3.50 8.00 19.10
C TRP A 46 -2.94 8.76 17.90
N ASP A 47 -2.10 9.78 18.13
CA ASP A 47 -1.38 10.55 17.11
C ASP A 47 -0.45 9.65 16.27
N GLN A 48 0.32 8.78 16.93
CA GLN A 48 1.24 7.86 16.26
C GLN A 48 0.54 6.64 15.71
N ALA A 49 -0.51 6.15 16.37
CA ALA A 49 -1.34 5.10 15.82
C ALA A 49 -1.98 5.55 14.48
N LEU A 50 -2.48 6.79 14.40
CA LEU A 50 -2.97 7.39 13.15
C LEU A 50 -1.88 7.40 12.07
N GLU A 51 -0.68 7.88 12.42
CA GLU A 51 0.44 7.97 11.48
C GLU A 51 0.82 6.60 10.92
N PHE A 52 1.02 5.61 11.79
CA PHE A 52 1.40 4.27 11.37
C PHE A 52 0.31 3.58 10.56
N ALA A 53 -0.96 3.72 10.93
CA ALA A 53 -2.09 3.18 10.16
C ALA A 53 -2.17 3.78 8.75
N TYR A 54 -1.97 5.10 8.63
CA TYR A 54 -1.94 5.76 7.33
C TYR A 54 -0.74 5.30 6.48
N GLN A 55 0.43 5.13 7.10
CA GLN A 55 1.61 4.60 6.41
C GLN A 55 1.42 3.14 5.96
N THR A 56 0.74 2.30 6.74
CA THR A 56 0.34 0.95 6.31
C THR A 56 -0.41 1.02 4.99
N GLY A 57 -1.46 1.85 4.89
CA GLY A 57 -2.21 2.02 3.66
C GLY A 57 -1.34 2.46 2.47
N LEU A 58 -0.40 3.39 2.68
CA LEU A 58 0.52 3.83 1.62
C LEU A 58 1.46 2.71 1.15
N ARG A 59 1.94 1.86 2.06
CA ARG A 59 2.80 0.72 1.70
C ARG A 59 2.00 -0.34 0.96
N THR A 60 0.79 -0.67 1.43
CA THR A 60 -0.12 -1.58 0.74
C THR A 60 -0.44 -1.06 -0.68
N ALA A 61 -0.71 0.23 -0.85
CA ALA A 61 -0.90 0.84 -2.16
C ALA A 61 0.35 0.69 -3.05
N GLY A 62 1.53 0.92 -2.48
CA GLY A 62 2.81 0.73 -3.17
C GLY A 62 3.00 -0.70 -3.66
N ALA A 63 2.62 -1.71 -2.85
CA ALA A 63 2.65 -3.12 -3.24
C ALA A 63 1.69 -3.37 -4.41
N ARG A 64 0.44 -2.93 -4.30
CA ARG A 64 -0.59 -3.12 -5.32
C ARG A 64 -0.21 -2.47 -6.66
N ILE A 65 0.37 -1.26 -6.62
CA ILE A 65 0.85 -0.56 -7.82
C ILE A 65 2.02 -1.32 -8.45
N ALA A 66 2.99 -1.79 -7.64
CA ALA A 66 4.15 -2.53 -8.12
C ALA A 66 3.78 -3.82 -8.86
N ASP A 67 2.70 -4.47 -8.43
CA ASP A 67 2.14 -5.68 -9.06
C ASP A 67 1.28 -5.40 -10.30
N SER A 68 0.94 -4.13 -10.56
CA SER A 68 0.04 -3.74 -11.66
C SER A 68 0.79 -3.30 -12.92
N ALA A 69 0.05 -3.16 -14.04
CA ALA A 69 0.56 -2.54 -15.25
C ALA A 69 0.90 -1.04 -15.07
N VAL A 70 0.38 -0.38 -14.03
CA VAL A 70 0.66 1.04 -13.72
C VAL A 70 2.15 1.24 -13.41
N SER A 71 2.81 0.28 -12.77
CA SER A 71 4.25 0.33 -12.47
C SER A 71 5.15 0.53 -13.70
N LYS A 72 4.66 0.14 -14.89
CA LYS A 72 5.40 0.20 -16.16
C LYS A 72 5.19 1.52 -16.91
N ARG A 73 4.31 2.41 -16.42
CA ARG A 73 3.99 3.67 -17.11
C ARG A 73 5.14 4.67 -16.98
N ARG A 74 5.44 5.36 -18.09
CA ARG A 74 6.52 6.36 -18.17
C ARG A 74 6.25 7.64 -17.37
N ARG A 75 4.97 8.02 -17.23
CA ARG A 75 4.54 9.21 -16.47
C ARG A 75 3.50 8.77 -15.47
N LEU A 76 3.77 9.07 -14.20
CA LEU A 76 2.89 8.78 -13.08
C LEU A 76 2.69 10.06 -12.27
N PRO A 77 1.50 10.27 -11.71
CA PRO A 77 1.30 11.32 -10.72
C PRO A 77 2.19 11.09 -9.49
N SER A 78 2.51 12.14 -8.73
CA SER A 78 3.35 12.02 -7.53
C SER A 78 2.63 11.36 -6.36
N SER A 79 1.31 11.50 -6.29
CA SER A 79 0.48 10.92 -5.23
C SER A 79 0.32 9.42 -5.39
N ALA A 80 0.64 8.66 -4.35
CA ALA A 80 0.41 7.21 -4.31
C ALA A 80 -1.08 6.86 -4.52
N TRP A 81 -2.00 7.66 -3.99
CA TRP A 81 -3.44 7.45 -4.16
C TRP A 81 -3.91 7.75 -5.59
N GLU A 82 -3.26 8.67 -6.31
CA GLU A 82 -3.55 8.91 -7.73
C GLU A 82 -3.05 7.75 -8.58
N GLN A 83 -1.86 7.23 -8.27
CA GLN A 83 -1.33 6.05 -8.94
C GLN A 83 -2.19 4.80 -8.66
N LEU A 84 -2.67 4.62 -7.42
CA LEU A 84 -3.52 3.49 -7.04
C LEU A 84 -4.85 3.52 -7.81
N ALA A 85 -5.50 4.68 -7.91
CA ALA A 85 -6.74 4.85 -8.67
C ALA A 85 -6.62 4.56 -10.17
N MET A 86 -5.41 4.50 -10.73
CA MET A 86 -5.17 4.13 -12.12
C MET A 86 -5.12 2.61 -12.35
N VAL A 87 -5.11 1.81 -11.27
CA VAL A 87 -5.01 0.35 -11.33
C VAL A 87 -6.35 -0.29 -11.70
N GLY A 88 -7.45 0.15 -11.07
CA GLY A 88 -8.78 -0.40 -11.25
C GLY A 88 -9.83 0.30 -10.39
N ALA A 89 -11.08 -0.16 -10.50
CA ALA A 89 -12.22 0.42 -9.78
C ALA A 89 -12.13 0.19 -8.26
N SER A 90 -11.81 -1.05 -7.83
CA SER A 90 -11.61 -1.34 -6.39
C SER A 90 -10.49 -0.48 -5.80
N GLU A 91 -9.37 -0.36 -6.51
CA GLU A 91 -8.23 0.44 -6.06
C GLU A 91 -8.54 1.94 -5.99
N LYS A 92 -9.42 2.43 -6.86
CA LYS A 92 -9.93 3.79 -6.78
C LYS A 92 -10.76 4.01 -5.52
N ASP A 93 -11.63 3.06 -5.16
CA ASP A 93 -12.44 3.15 -3.95
C ASP A 93 -11.55 3.16 -2.69
N TRP A 94 -10.53 2.31 -2.64
CA TRP A 94 -9.52 2.36 -1.57
C TRP A 94 -8.82 3.71 -1.51
N ALA A 95 -8.36 4.24 -2.64
CA ALA A 95 -7.70 5.54 -2.72
C ALA A 95 -8.60 6.68 -2.19
N GLU A 96 -9.90 6.65 -2.49
CA GLU A 96 -10.86 7.65 -2.01
C GLU A 96 -11.06 7.57 -0.50
N ARG A 97 -11.21 6.35 0.06
CA ARG A 97 -11.35 6.14 1.51
C ARG A 97 -10.13 6.65 2.29
N PHE A 98 -8.91 6.34 1.83
CA PHE A 98 -7.67 6.82 2.50
C PHE A 98 -7.44 8.33 2.34
N ARG A 99 -7.81 8.92 1.19
CA ARG A 99 -7.66 10.37 0.99
C ARG A 99 -8.38 11.18 2.05
N GLY A 100 -9.53 10.71 2.53
CA GLY A 100 -10.28 11.34 3.62
C GLY A 100 -9.45 11.61 4.88
N TYR A 101 -8.43 10.80 5.15
CA TYR A 101 -7.55 10.93 6.33
C TYR A 101 -6.30 11.79 6.09
N SER A 102 -5.98 12.15 4.84
CA SER A 102 -4.75 12.90 4.48
C SER A 102 -4.63 14.22 5.24
N ARG A 103 -5.74 14.98 5.30
CA ARG A 103 -5.78 16.29 5.93
C ARG A 103 -5.61 16.18 7.44
N LEU A 104 -6.35 15.26 8.07
CA LEU A 104 -6.27 14.99 9.50
C LEU A 104 -4.83 14.62 9.89
N ARG A 105 -4.26 13.60 9.23
CA ARG A 105 -2.88 13.15 9.47
C ARG A 105 -1.86 14.28 9.29
N SER A 106 -2.02 15.11 8.26
CA SER A 106 -1.12 16.26 8.06
C SER A 106 -1.20 17.29 9.19
N ARG A 107 -2.39 17.57 9.73
CA ARG A 107 -2.57 18.57 10.78
C ARG A 107 -2.06 18.06 12.13
N VAL A 108 -2.39 16.81 12.48
CA VAL A 108 -1.87 16.13 13.68
C VAL A 108 -0.34 16.06 13.65
N ALA A 109 0.25 15.61 12.54
CA ALA A 109 1.71 15.52 12.40
C ALA A 109 2.43 16.89 12.46
N SER A 110 1.72 17.99 12.18
CA SER A 110 2.27 19.34 12.27
C SER A 110 1.99 20.02 13.61
N GLY A 111 1.32 19.33 14.55
CA GLY A 111 0.87 19.91 15.83
C GLY A 111 -0.20 20.98 15.67
N LEU A 112 -0.89 21.04 14.53
CA LEU A 112 -1.97 21.99 14.28
C LEU A 112 -3.31 21.54 14.85
N ASP A 113 -3.47 20.22 15.04
CA ASP A 113 -4.58 19.59 15.74
C ASP A 113 -3.98 18.68 16.82
N ASP A 114 -4.72 18.51 17.92
CA ASP A 114 -4.40 17.53 18.96
C ASP A 114 -4.57 16.09 18.44
N ALA A 115 -4.22 15.12 19.30
CA ALA A 115 -4.48 13.71 19.00
C ALA A 115 -5.98 13.49 18.66
N PRO A 116 -6.27 12.80 17.55
CA PRO A 116 -7.65 12.54 17.12
C PRO A 116 -8.37 11.59 18.08
N ASP A 117 -9.71 11.58 18.00
CA ASP A 117 -10.54 10.61 18.72
C ASP A 117 -10.14 9.16 18.40
N GLU A 118 -10.13 8.32 19.42
CA GLU A 118 -9.82 6.88 19.31
C GLU A 118 -10.62 6.21 18.19
N GLU A 119 -11.92 6.48 18.09
CA GLU A 119 -12.79 5.86 17.09
C GLU A 119 -12.31 6.13 15.65
N VAL A 120 -11.80 7.34 15.39
CA VAL A 120 -11.29 7.72 14.08
C VAL A 120 -10.02 6.93 13.75
N VAL A 121 -9.14 6.76 14.73
CA VAL A 121 -7.88 6.02 14.57
C VAL A 121 -8.15 4.53 14.40
N VAL A 122 -9.01 3.95 15.23
CA VAL A 122 -9.42 2.54 15.14
C VAL A 122 -10.06 2.25 13.78
N ARG A 123 -10.89 3.15 13.26
CA ARG A 123 -11.49 3.03 11.93
C ARG A 123 -10.44 3.05 10.82
N LEU A 124 -9.44 3.93 10.90
CA LEU A 124 -8.34 3.95 9.93
C LEU A 124 -7.48 2.69 10.02
N MET A 125 -7.22 2.18 11.22
CA MET A 125 -6.50 0.93 11.43
C MET A 125 -7.24 -0.28 10.84
N ALA A 126 -8.56 -0.35 11.03
CA ALA A 126 -9.40 -1.37 10.41
C ALA A 126 -9.34 -1.28 8.88
N LEU A 127 -9.50 -0.07 8.32
CA LEU A 127 -9.38 0.17 6.88
C LEU A 127 -8.00 -0.26 6.33
N ALA A 128 -6.92 0.02 7.05
CA ALA A 128 -5.56 -0.38 6.69
C ALA A 128 -5.37 -1.91 6.74
N ALA A 129 -5.94 -2.57 7.73
CA ALA A 129 -5.91 -4.02 7.85
C ALA A 129 -6.71 -4.71 6.73
N GLU A 130 -7.92 -4.23 6.44
CA GLU A 130 -8.76 -4.75 5.35
C GLU A 130 -8.06 -4.61 4.00
N PHE A 131 -7.49 -3.43 3.72
CA PHE A 131 -6.80 -3.21 2.45
C PHE A 131 -5.55 -4.10 2.32
N LEU A 132 -4.79 -4.28 3.41
CA LEU A 132 -3.62 -5.16 3.41
C LEU A 132 -4.04 -6.61 3.12
N ALA A 133 -5.07 -7.11 3.80
CA ALA A 133 -5.59 -8.46 3.60
C ALA A 133 -6.07 -8.68 2.16
N GLU A 134 -6.85 -7.74 1.60
CA GLU A 134 -7.34 -7.84 0.22
C GLU A 134 -6.19 -7.92 -0.81
N VAL A 135 -5.13 -7.12 -0.62
CA VAL A 135 -3.97 -7.14 -1.52
C VAL A 135 -3.17 -8.43 -1.36
N GLU A 136 -2.96 -8.92 -0.14
CA GLU A 136 -2.29 -10.19 0.11
C GLU A 136 -3.05 -11.37 -0.50
N GLU A 137 -4.38 -11.43 -0.31
CA GLU A 137 -5.25 -12.44 -0.92
C GLU A 137 -5.20 -12.40 -2.44
N GLY A 138 -5.35 -11.20 -3.04
CA GLY A 138 -5.28 -11.02 -4.48
C GLY A 138 -3.95 -11.52 -5.09
N ILE A 139 -2.85 -11.38 -4.35
CA ILE A 139 -1.54 -11.90 -4.75
C ILE A 139 -1.48 -13.42 -4.65
N VAL A 140 -2.00 -14.01 -3.57
CA VAL A 140 -2.03 -15.46 -3.39
C VAL A 140 -2.84 -16.12 -4.52
N PHE A 141 -4.03 -15.59 -4.83
CA PHE A 141 -4.85 -16.09 -5.94
C PHE A 141 -4.15 -15.93 -7.30
N GLY A 142 -3.48 -14.78 -7.52
CA GLY A 142 -2.71 -14.55 -8.73
C GLY A 142 -1.50 -15.50 -8.88
N SER A 143 -0.85 -15.85 -7.77
CA SER A 143 0.29 -16.77 -7.75
C SER A 143 -0.10 -18.24 -7.96
N LEU A 144 -1.30 -18.64 -7.57
CA LEU A 144 -1.80 -20.00 -7.79
C LEU A 144 -2.32 -20.23 -9.22
N ALA A 145 -2.65 -19.15 -9.94
CA ALA A 145 -3.18 -19.20 -11.30
C ALA A 145 -2.11 -19.05 -12.42
N ALA A 146 -0.84 -18.78 -12.06
CA ALA A 146 0.28 -18.54 -12.97
C ALA A 146 1.21 -19.76 -13.07
#